data_AF-A0ABD5RBQ3-F1
#
_entry.id   AF-A0ABD5RBQ3-F1
#
_cell.length_a   1.000
_cell.length_b   1.000
_cell.length_c   1.000
_cell.angle_alpha   90.00
_cell.angle_beta   90.00
_cell.angle_gamma   90.00
#
_symmetry.space_group_name_H-M   'P 1'
#
loop_
_entity.id
_entity.type
_entity.pdbx_description
1 polymer ?
#
loop_
_entity_poly.entity_id
_entity_poly.type
_entity_poly.pdbx_seq_one_letter_code
_entity_poly.pdbx_strand_id
1 'polypeptide(L)'
;MKRRTFVGTTGVVLLAGCATQPTTETPTADPTPTSTERPTTTPDGTDTPTTEPTETPEPTDTPDDAAAALERAQTALVATVEAFLAVSDRDDPDFGTDVAGDATDFDPKPALEELTTAEAAIAEAERLATGEQTQTVETLRLTARFLGDTVALQPQHVRLYTRVREMERLFYREGGLSRTQDRVRALRNDVDDLEPAHERLRRQLRNLDSERMQRVRAVSYQQLERRVGLYEGEREAAAIVRERFRRMVTAQRAFEEGQNTYAGGNQFGRAESRFGSARTDFTSAAGYQSNFEAPPSFRPVLRRSTCYCETMAQAALQFREAATARQNGNDGEADRRRDRARRAVDDLSECNLRG
;
A
#
# COMPACT_ATOMS: atom_id res chain seq x y z
N MET A 1 37.13 -7.96 -8.77
CA MET A 1 36.50 -8.32 -7.48
C MET A 1 37.06 -7.42 -6.38
N LYS A 2 36.33 -6.37 -5.97
CA LYS A 2 36.76 -5.43 -4.93
C LYS A 2 35.95 -5.71 -3.65
N ARG A 3 36.58 -6.29 -2.64
CA ARG A 3 36.03 -6.41 -1.28
C ARG A 3 35.97 -5.01 -0.67
N ARG A 4 34.75 -4.54 -0.35
CA ARG A 4 34.55 -3.29 0.38
C ARG A 4 34.53 -3.61 1.88
N THR A 5 35.56 -3.14 2.56
CA THR A 5 35.73 -3.20 4.01
C THR A 5 34.75 -2.20 4.66
N PHE A 6 33.75 -2.70 5.39
CA PHE A 6 32.93 -1.86 6.27
C PHE A 6 33.73 -1.62 7.55
N VAL A 7 34.28 -0.42 7.69
CA VAL A 7 34.83 0.06 8.97
C VAL A 7 33.70 0.72 9.73
N GLY A 8 33.27 0.09 10.82
CA GLY A 8 32.32 0.66 11.77
C GLY A 8 33.01 1.73 12.61
N THR A 9 32.73 3.00 12.33
CA THR A 9 33.16 4.12 13.16
C THR A 9 32.10 4.38 14.22
N THR A 10 32.34 3.89 15.44
CA THR A 10 31.50 4.15 16.61
C THR A 10 31.73 5.58 17.09
N GLY A 11 30.94 6.53 16.61
CA GLY A 11 30.91 7.91 17.11
C GLY A 11 29.93 8.04 18.26
N VAL A 12 30.44 8.22 19.49
CA VAL A 12 29.64 8.63 20.65
C VAL A 12 29.30 10.11 20.48
N VAL A 13 28.04 10.41 20.17
CA VAL A 13 27.49 11.76 20.14
C VAL A 13 26.75 12.00 21.46
N LEU A 14 27.35 12.81 22.34
CA LEU A 14 26.69 13.40 23.49
C LEU A 14 25.94 14.66 23.04
N LEU A 15 24.61 14.65 23.02
CA LEU A 15 23.80 15.85 22.83
C LEU A 15 23.14 16.25 24.15
N ALA A 16 23.51 17.45 24.61
CA ALA A 16 22.96 18.15 25.74
C ALA A 16 21.79 19.06 25.32
N GLY A 17 20.81 19.22 26.21
CA GLY A 17 20.29 20.55 26.59
C GLY A 17 19.17 21.20 25.76
N CYS A 18 17.96 21.15 26.35
CA CYS A 18 16.99 22.24 26.56
C CYS A 18 16.53 23.16 25.41
N ALA A 19 15.21 23.21 25.17
CA ALA A 19 14.37 24.35 25.56
C ALA A 19 12.90 24.10 25.19
N THR A 20 12.02 24.20 26.19
CA THR A 20 10.57 24.13 26.06
C THR A 20 10.03 25.53 25.74
N GLN A 21 9.31 25.70 24.64
CA GLN A 21 8.51 26.89 24.35
C GLN A 21 7.03 26.63 24.71
N PRO A 22 6.35 27.54 25.44
CA PRO A 22 4.90 27.51 25.54
C PRO A 22 4.28 28.20 24.32
N THR A 23 3.42 27.50 23.58
CA THR A 23 2.55 28.10 22.56
C THR A 23 1.23 28.52 23.18
N THR A 24 0.97 29.83 23.12
CA THR A 24 -0.29 30.50 23.44
C THR A 24 -1.41 30.02 22.51
N GLU A 25 -2.51 29.55 23.07
CA GLU A 25 -3.75 29.23 22.34
C GLU A 25 -4.48 30.53 21.96
N THR A 26 -4.76 30.70 20.67
CA THR A 26 -5.64 31.75 20.15
C THR A 26 -7.07 31.18 20.05
N PRO A 27 -8.08 31.80 20.67
CA PRO A 27 -9.46 31.33 20.54
C PRO A 27 -10.02 31.67 19.16
N THR A 28 -10.53 30.66 18.45
CA THR A 28 -11.30 30.82 17.22
C THR A 28 -12.73 31.23 17.56
N ALA A 29 -13.17 32.35 16.99
CA ALA A 29 -14.51 32.89 17.16
C ALA A 29 -15.57 32.05 16.42
N ASP A 30 -16.71 31.87 17.09
CA ASP A 30 -17.97 31.32 16.56
C ASP A 30 -18.47 32.08 15.33
N PRO A 31 -18.95 31.40 14.27
CA PRO A 31 -19.75 32.04 13.23
C PRO A 31 -21.23 32.18 13.67
N THR A 32 -21.68 33.42 13.69
CA THR A 32 -23.07 33.88 13.83
C THR A 32 -24.01 33.28 12.76
N PRO A 33 -25.22 32.80 13.11
CA PRO A 33 -26.22 32.40 12.12
C PRO A 33 -26.85 33.64 11.49
N THR A 34 -26.79 33.75 10.16
CA THR A 34 -27.55 34.77 9.41
C THR A 34 -28.78 34.09 8.79
N SER A 35 -29.93 34.36 9.39
CA SER A 35 -31.26 34.16 8.81
C SER A 35 -31.64 35.44 8.09
N THR A 36 -31.91 35.38 6.79
CA THR A 36 -32.54 36.50 6.06
C THR A 36 -33.51 35.99 5.01
N GLU A 37 -34.63 36.70 4.97
CA GLU A 37 -35.96 36.38 4.51
C GLU A 37 -36.17 36.28 2.99
N ARG A 38 -37.30 35.67 2.67
CA ARG A 38 -37.96 35.57 1.36
C ARG A 38 -38.79 36.83 1.10
N PRO A 39 -38.71 37.43 -0.11
CA PRO A 39 -39.84 38.17 -0.66
C PRO A 39 -40.44 37.46 -1.87
N THR A 40 -41.77 37.37 -1.81
CA THR A 40 -42.67 37.07 -2.92
C THR A 40 -42.82 38.31 -3.80
N THR A 41 -42.68 38.18 -5.12
CA THR A 41 -43.33 39.08 -6.09
C THR A 41 -43.64 38.33 -7.38
N THR A 42 -44.93 38.13 -7.62
CA THR A 42 -45.53 37.92 -8.94
C THR A 42 -45.40 39.22 -9.76
N PRO A 43 -45.04 39.13 -11.06
CA PRO A 43 -45.88 39.85 -12.02
C PRO A 43 -46.10 39.12 -13.35
N ASP A 44 -47.33 39.33 -13.82
CA ASP A 44 -47.87 39.48 -15.17
C ASP A 44 -47.47 38.57 -16.33
N GLY A 45 -48.55 38.09 -16.96
CA GLY A 45 -48.55 37.35 -18.19
C GLY A 45 -48.03 38.17 -19.38
N THR A 46 -47.29 37.46 -20.21
CA THR A 46 -47.06 37.86 -21.61
C THR A 46 -47.50 36.66 -22.44
N ASP A 47 -48.67 36.80 -23.08
CA ASP A 47 -49.15 35.88 -24.11
C ASP A 47 -48.13 35.83 -25.24
N THR A 48 -47.37 34.74 -25.27
CA THR A 48 -46.40 34.43 -26.32
C THR A 48 -47.10 33.50 -27.31
N PRO A 49 -47.02 33.75 -28.63
CA PRO A 49 -47.75 32.96 -29.62
C PRO A 49 -47.37 31.48 -29.55
N THR A 50 -48.38 30.63 -29.37
CA THR A 50 -48.28 29.18 -29.54
C THR A 50 -47.88 28.87 -30.98
N THR A 51 -46.59 28.68 -31.22
CA THR A 51 -46.10 27.93 -32.37
C THR A 51 -46.51 26.47 -32.17
N GLU A 52 -47.27 25.92 -33.13
CA GLU A 52 -47.51 24.48 -33.21
C GLU A 52 -46.18 23.73 -33.10
N PRO A 53 -46.11 22.63 -32.34
CA PRO A 53 -44.93 21.79 -32.30
C PRO A 53 -44.72 21.24 -33.70
N THR A 54 -43.74 21.78 -34.42
CA THR A 54 -43.15 21.09 -35.56
C THR A 54 -42.68 19.74 -35.03
N GLU A 55 -43.34 18.67 -35.47
CA GLU A 55 -42.91 17.30 -35.23
C GLU A 55 -41.44 17.21 -35.67
N THR A 56 -40.55 17.21 -34.68
CA THR A 56 -39.15 16.86 -34.92
C THR A 56 -39.22 15.40 -35.34
N PRO A 57 -38.78 15.05 -36.57
CA PRO A 57 -38.84 13.66 -37.02
C PRO A 57 -38.16 12.81 -35.95
N GLU A 58 -38.87 11.78 -35.46
CA GLU A 58 -38.25 10.78 -34.60
C GLU A 58 -36.99 10.29 -35.32
N PRO A 59 -35.79 10.41 -34.70
CA PRO A 59 -34.60 9.83 -35.29
C PRO A 59 -34.91 8.35 -35.51
N THR A 60 -34.88 7.93 -36.78
CA THR A 60 -35.01 6.53 -37.13
C THR A 60 -33.67 5.90 -36.78
N ASP A 61 -33.49 5.58 -35.49
CA ASP A 61 -32.28 4.94 -34.99
C ASP A 61 -32.12 3.60 -35.68
N THR A 62 -31.13 3.51 -36.57
CA THR A 62 -30.85 2.28 -37.31
C THR A 62 -30.16 1.29 -36.36
N PRO A 63 -30.57 0.00 -36.32
CA PRO A 63 -29.92 -1.01 -35.48
C PRO A 63 -28.38 -1.10 -35.63
N ASP A 64 -27.88 -0.71 -36.81
CA ASP A 64 -26.45 -0.66 -37.12
C ASP A 64 -25.70 0.43 -36.33
N ASP A 65 -26.35 1.54 -36.00
CA ASP A 65 -25.73 2.66 -35.29
C ASP A 65 -25.45 2.31 -33.82
N ALA A 66 -26.40 1.64 -33.16
CA ALA A 66 -26.23 1.14 -31.80
C ALA A 66 -25.11 0.11 -31.71
N ALA A 67 -25.03 -0.81 -32.68
CA ALA A 67 -23.96 -1.80 -32.75
C ALA A 67 -22.58 -1.14 -32.95
N ALA A 68 -22.48 -0.14 -33.84
CA ALA A 68 -21.25 0.61 -34.05
C ALA A 68 -20.83 1.41 -32.81
N ALA A 69 -21.78 1.99 -32.06
CA ALA A 69 -21.49 2.68 -30.81
C ALA A 69 -20.97 1.72 -29.73
N LEU A 70 -21.58 0.54 -29.59
CA LEU A 70 -21.11 -0.52 -28.68
C LEU A 70 -19.70 -1.02 -29.04
N GLU A 71 -19.38 -1.15 -30.33
CA GLU A 71 -18.04 -1.54 -30.80
C GLU A 71 -16.98 -0.51 -30.39
N ARG A 72 -17.28 0.78 -30.59
CA ARG A 72 -16.39 1.89 -30.18
C ARG A 72 -16.17 1.90 -28.67
N ALA A 73 -17.22 1.72 -27.89
CA ALA A 73 -17.13 1.63 -26.43
C ALA A 73 -16.22 0.47 -25.98
N GLN A 74 -16.37 -0.72 -26.56
CA GLN A 74 -15.50 -1.85 -26.25
C GLN A 74 -14.05 -1.60 -26.63
N THR A 75 -13.81 -1.04 -27.82
CA THR A 75 -12.46 -0.72 -28.29
C THR A 75 -11.76 0.28 -27.38
N ALA A 76 -12.48 1.32 -26.93
CA ALA A 76 -11.92 2.31 -26.01
C ALA A 76 -11.65 1.75 -24.60
N LEU A 77 -12.47 0.80 -24.11
CA LEU A 77 -12.17 0.09 -22.87
C LEU A 77 -10.95 -0.83 -23.00
N VAL A 78 -10.73 -1.45 -24.16
CA VAL A 78 -9.49 -2.20 -24.45
C VAL A 78 -8.29 -1.26 -24.36
N ALA A 79 -8.35 -0.11 -25.05
CA ALA A 79 -7.29 0.91 -25.01
C ALA A 79 -7.01 1.41 -23.58
N THR A 80 -8.04 1.54 -22.74
CA THR A 80 -7.89 1.88 -21.32
C THR A 80 -7.07 0.83 -20.57
N VAL A 81 -7.35 -0.46 -20.78
CA VAL A 81 -6.62 -1.58 -20.16
C VAL A 81 -5.18 -1.63 -20.68
N GLU A 82 -4.97 -1.46 -21.97
CA GLU A 82 -3.63 -1.41 -22.59
C GLU A 82 -2.80 -0.24 -22.04
N ALA A 83 -3.36 0.97 -21.99
CA ALA A 83 -2.70 2.14 -21.44
C ALA A 83 -2.36 1.96 -19.95
N PHE A 84 -3.24 1.31 -19.19
CA PHE A 84 -2.97 0.95 -17.80
C PHE A 84 -1.79 -0.03 -17.69
N LEU A 85 -1.70 -1.02 -18.58
CA LEU A 85 -0.67 -2.07 -18.55
C LEU A 85 0.67 -1.64 -19.15
N ALA A 86 0.69 -0.60 -19.98
CA ALA A 86 1.89 -0.08 -20.64
C ALA A 86 3.00 0.37 -19.66
N VAL A 87 2.67 0.57 -18.37
CA VAL A 87 3.63 0.91 -17.32
C VAL A 87 4.38 -0.34 -16.80
N SER A 88 3.93 -1.54 -17.12
CA SER A 88 4.59 -2.78 -16.69
C SER A 88 5.70 -3.17 -17.66
N ASP A 89 6.92 -3.36 -17.16
CA ASP A 89 8.07 -3.86 -17.91
C ASP A 89 8.01 -5.39 -18.20
N ARG A 90 6.86 -6.03 -18.02
CA ARG A 90 6.72 -7.49 -18.20
C ARG A 90 6.46 -7.83 -19.66
N ASP A 91 6.96 -9.00 -20.07
CA ASP A 91 6.81 -9.50 -21.44
C ASP A 91 5.35 -9.86 -21.81
N ASP A 92 4.47 -10.06 -20.82
CA ASP A 92 3.03 -10.34 -21.01
C ASP A 92 2.22 -9.90 -19.76
N PRO A 93 2.00 -8.58 -19.56
CA PRO A 93 1.27 -8.10 -18.41
C PRO A 93 -0.22 -8.36 -18.59
N ASP A 94 -0.80 -9.22 -17.76
CA ASP A 94 -2.26 -9.32 -17.61
C ASP A 94 -2.74 -8.28 -16.58
N PHE A 95 -3.98 -7.80 -16.72
CA PHE A 95 -4.65 -6.90 -15.78
C PHE A 95 -4.66 -7.41 -14.33
N GLY A 96 -4.64 -8.73 -14.14
CA GLY A 96 -4.53 -9.35 -12.82
C GLY A 96 -3.11 -9.43 -12.25
N THR A 97 -2.08 -8.95 -12.95
CA THR A 97 -0.68 -9.09 -12.50
C THR A 97 -0.24 -7.96 -11.57
N ASP A 98 0.73 -8.26 -10.70
CA ASP A 98 1.34 -7.31 -9.75
C ASP A 98 2.12 -6.24 -10.53
N VAL A 99 1.60 -5.01 -10.59
CA VAL A 99 2.25 -3.86 -11.25
C VAL A 99 2.98 -2.98 -10.23
N ALA A 100 2.60 -3.04 -8.95
CA ALA A 100 3.13 -2.17 -7.90
C ALA A 100 4.59 -2.47 -7.59
N GLY A 101 5.03 -3.72 -7.74
CA GLY A 101 6.42 -4.13 -7.53
C GLY A 101 7.43 -3.52 -8.51
N ASP A 102 6.98 -3.23 -9.74
CA ASP A 102 7.83 -2.88 -10.88
C ASP A 102 7.77 -1.37 -11.18
N ALA A 103 6.63 -0.71 -10.96
CA ALA A 103 6.43 0.69 -11.29
C ALA A 103 6.69 1.62 -10.10
N THR A 104 7.81 2.36 -10.10
CA THR A 104 7.99 3.50 -9.17
C THR A 104 7.22 4.74 -9.61
N ASP A 105 6.88 4.84 -10.89
CA ASP A 105 6.39 6.06 -11.54
C ASP A 105 5.12 5.79 -12.37
N PHE A 106 4.11 5.17 -11.75
CA PHE A 106 2.82 4.97 -12.42
C PHE A 106 2.11 6.31 -12.67
N ASP A 107 1.94 6.66 -13.95
CA ASP A 107 1.13 7.79 -14.39
C ASP A 107 -0.28 7.31 -14.78
N PRO A 108 -1.33 7.69 -14.04
CA PRO A 108 -2.70 7.30 -14.37
C PRO A 108 -3.25 8.00 -15.62
N LYS A 109 -2.64 9.11 -16.08
CA LYS A 109 -3.25 9.97 -17.11
C LYS A 109 -3.56 9.26 -18.42
N PRO A 110 -2.65 8.47 -19.03
CA PRO A 110 -2.96 7.82 -20.29
C PRO A 110 -4.20 6.92 -20.20
N ALA A 111 -4.30 6.13 -19.13
CA ALA A 111 -5.46 5.28 -18.91
C ALA A 111 -6.75 6.09 -18.63
N LEU A 112 -6.67 7.22 -17.93
CA LEU A 112 -7.84 8.09 -17.70
C LEU A 112 -8.31 8.82 -18.97
N GLU A 113 -7.40 9.18 -19.87
CA GLU A 113 -7.73 9.77 -21.17
C GLU A 113 -8.49 8.76 -22.05
N GLU A 114 -8.01 7.52 -22.13
CA GLU A 114 -8.71 6.45 -22.84
C GLU A 114 -10.06 6.09 -22.18
N LEU A 115 -10.13 6.11 -20.85
CA LEU A 115 -11.38 5.89 -20.13
C LEU A 115 -12.41 6.97 -20.43
N THR A 116 -11.99 8.23 -20.54
CA THR A 116 -12.88 9.35 -20.91
C THR A 116 -13.45 9.12 -22.31
N THR A 117 -12.63 8.65 -23.24
CA THR A 117 -13.07 8.26 -24.59
C THR A 117 -14.09 7.11 -24.54
N ALA A 118 -13.85 6.11 -23.68
CA ALA A 118 -14.76 5.00 -23.49
C ALA A 118 -16.11 5.44 -22.91
N GLU A 119 -16.11 6.30 -21.89
CA GLU A 119 -17.33 6.84 -21.28
C GLU A 119 -18.17 7.63 -22.30
N ALA A 120 -17.54 8.42 -23.17
CA ALA A 120 -18.24 9.13 -24.24
C ALA A 120 -18.90 8.17 -25.24
N ALA A 121 -18.18 7.10 -25.63
CA ALA A 121 -18.73 6.08 -26.54
C ALA A 121 -19.85 5.24 -25.89
N ILE A 122 -19.76 4.97 -24.59
CA ILE A 122 -20.82 4.32 -23.81
C ILE A 122 -22.07 5.20 -23.76
N ALA A 123 -21.92 6.51 -23.53
CA ALA A 123 -23.04 7.45 -23.52
C ALA A 123 -23.72 7.59 -24.89
N GLU A 124 -22.96 7.50 -25.99
CA GLU A 124 -23.55 7.38 -27.34
C GLU A 124 -24.36 6.08 -27.46
N ALA A 125 -23.76 4.95 -27.09
CA ALA A 125 -24.43 3.65 -27.17
C ALA A 125 -25.70 3.61 -26.31
N GLU A 126 -25.71 4.25 -25.13
CA GLU A 126 -26.87 4.35 -24.25
C GLU A 126 -28.07 5.03 -24.92
N ARG A 127 -27.81 6.06 -25.73
CA ARG A 127 -28.88 6.77 -26.45
C ARG A 127 -29.53 5.93 -27.55
N LEU A 128 -28.76 5.02 -28.16
CA LEU A 128 -29.18 4.24 -29.33
C LEU A 128 -29.64 2.81 -28.95
N ALA A 129 -29.22 2.31 -27.80
CA ALA A 129 -29.40 0.90 -27.43
C ALA A 129 -30.85 0.54 -27.09
N THR A 130 -31.30 -0.59 -27.60
CA THR A 130 -32.61 -1.17 -27.27
C THR A 130 -32.49 -2.63 -26.80
N GLY A 131 -33.47 -3.09 -26.02
CA GLY A 131 -33.58 -4.51 -25.61
C GLY A 131 -32.32 -5.05 -24.91
N GLU A 132 -31.69 -6.06 -25.52
CA GLU A 132 -30.47 -6.69 -25.00
C GLU A 132 -29.24 -5.77 -25.04
N GLN A 133 -29.22 -4.80 -25.97
CA GLN A 133 -28.14 -3.82 -26.06
C GLN A 133 -28.10 -2.94 -24.82
N THR A 134 -29.25 -2.58 -24.25
CA THR A 134 -29.33 -1.79 -23.00
C THR A 134 -28.60 -2.48 -21.84
N GLN A 135 -28.72 -3.80 -21.73
CA GLN A 135 -27.99 -4.58 -20.72
C GLN A 135 -26.48 -4.61 -20.98
N THR A 136 -26.09 -4.63 -22.26
CA THR A 136 -24.68 -4.56 -22.66
C THR A 136 -24.09 -3.19 -22.31
N VAL A 137 -24.80 -2.09 -22.60
CA VAL A 137 -24.42 -0.72 -22.19
C VAL A 137 -24.26 -0.63 -20.68
N GLU A 138 -25.21 -1.17 -19.90
CA GLU A 138 -25.12 -1.17 -18.44
C GLU A 138 -23.85 -1.90 -17.95
N THR A 139 -23.54 -3.06 -18.55
CA THR A 139 -22.34 -3.83 -18.24
C THR A 139 -21.08 -3.02 -18.56
N LEU A 140 -21.00 -2.41 -19.75
CA LEU A 140 -19.87 -1.56 -20.15
C LEU A 140 -19.68 -0.37 -19.21
N ARG A 141 -20.77 0.27 -18.77
CA ARG A 141 -20.72 1.38 -17.81
C ARG A 141 -20.19 0.95 -16.45
N LEU A 142 -20.62 -0.21 -15.95
CA LEU A 142 -20.10 -0.79 -14.70
C LEU A 142 -18.62 -1.16 -14.84
N THR A 143 -18.20 -1.73 -15.98
CA THR A 143 -16.80 -2.02 -16.28
C THR A 143 -15.96 -0.75 -16.32
N ALA A 144 -16.40 0.29 -17.05
CA ALA A 144 -15.71 1.58 -17.14
C ALA A 144 -15.48 2.18 -15.74
N ARG A 145 -16.53 2.19 -14.90
CA ARG A 145 -16.43 2.67 -13.52
C ARG A 145 -15.43 1.88 -12.68
N PHE A 146 -15.44 0.54 -12.81
CA PHE A 146 -14.49 -0.32 -12.12
C PHE A 146 -13.05 -0.04 -12.57
N LEU A 147 -12.82 0.12 -13.87
CA LEU A 147 -11.51 0.46 -14.43
C LEU A 147 -11.04 1.83 -13.93
N GLY A 148 -11.91 2.85 -13.92
CA GLY A 148 -11.59 4.18 -13.38
C GLY A 148 -11.17 4.15 -11.91
N ASP A 149 -11.91 3.41 -11.07
CA ASP A 149 -11.52 3.22 -9.67
C ASP A 149 -10.22 2.43 -9.53
N THR A 150 -9.95 1.47 -10.41
CA THR A 150 -8.69 0.70 -10.43
C THR A 150 -7.50 1.58 -10.79
N VAL A 151 -7.62 2.40 -11.84
CA VAL A 151 -6.61 3.36 -12.30
C VAL A 151 -6.31 4.38 -11.22
N ALA A 152 -7.34 4.91 -10.55
CA ALA A 152 -7.18 5.88 -9.46
C ALA A 152 -6.54 5.27 -8.19
N LEU A 153 -6.70 3.97 -7.98
CA LEU A 153 -6.16 3.27 -6.82
C LEU A 153 -4.71 2.84 -6.99
N GLN A 154 -4.27 2.51 -8.21
CA GLN A 154 -2.92 2.03 -8.49
C GLN A 154 -1.80 2.94 -7.94
N PRO A 155 -1.84 4.29 -8.07
CA PRO A 155 -0.83 5.18 -7.47
C PRO A 155 -0.71 5.01 -5.95
N GLN A 156 -1.79 4.65 -5.27
CA GLN A 156 -1.80 4.49 -3.82
C GLN A 156 -1.05 3.21 -3.40
N HIS A 157 -1.23 2.12 -4.15
CA HIS A 157 -0.46 0.87 -3.95
C HIS A 157 1.02 1.04 -4.28
N VAL A 158 1.35 1.78 -5.34
CA VAL A 158 2.74 2.14 -5.66
C VAL A 158 3.39 2.91 -4.51
N ARG A 159 2.69 3.87 -3.90
CA ARG A 159 3.18 4.59 -2.71
C ARG A 159 3.40 3.66 -1.52
N LEU A 160 2.49 2.73 -1.30
CA LEU A 160 2.56 1.76 -0.21
C LEU A 160 3.80 0.85 -0.37
N TYR A 161 4.07 0.34 -1.57
CA TYR A 161 5.28 -0.44 -1.85
C TYR A 161 6.56 0.41 -1.71
N THR A 162 6.55 1.64 -2.24
CA THR A 162 7.66 2.58 -2.09
C THR A 162 8.00 2.81 -0.62
N ARG A 163 6.99 2.98 0.24
CA ARG A 163 7.17 3.19 1.68
C ARG A 163 7.78 1.97 2.38
N VAL A 164 7.39 0.77 1.96
CA VAL A 164 8.00 -0.47 2.44
C VAL A 164 9.49 -0.55 2.07
N ARG A 165 9.85 -0.20 0.83
CA ARG A 165 11.27 -0.15 0.41
C ARG A 165 12.06 0.90 1.15
N GLU A 166 11.47 2.07 1.42
CA GLU A 166 12.09 3.10 2.25
C GLU A 166 12.33 2.62 3.68
N MET A 167 11.36 1.94 4.29
CA MET A 167 11.51 1.34 5.62
C MET A 167 12.66 0.33 5.65
N GLU A 168 12.70 -0.57 4.67
CA GLU A 168 13.78 -1.55 4.52
C GLU A 168 15.16 -0.86 4.44
N ARG A 169 15.27 0.15 3.58
CA ARG A 169 16.50 0.92 3.39
C ARG A 169 16.94 1.62 4.67
N LEU A 170 16.03 2.32 5.35
CA LEU A 170 16.31 3.04 6.60
C LEU A 170 16.73 2.10 7.71
N PHE A 171 16.06 0.96 7.84
CA PHE A 171 16.32 0.01 8.91
C PHE A 171 17.63 -0.76 8.70
N TYR A 172 17.82 -1.40 7.54
CA TYR A 172 18.97 -2.29 7.32
C TYR A 172 20.25 -1.58 6.87
N ARG A 173 20.15 -0.43 6.18
CA ARG A 173 21.34 0.24 5.59
C ARG A 173 21.77 1.48 6.35
N GLU A 174 20.82 2.25 6.88
CA GLU A 174 21.11 3.49 7.59
C GLU A 174 21.13 3.34 9.12
N GLY A 175 20.58 2.25 9.67
CA GLY A 175 20.40 2.10 11.13
C GLY A 175 19.45 3.14 11.73
N GLY A 176 18.60 3.77 10.93
CA GLY A 176 17.77 4.90 11.32
C GLY A 176 16.48 4.47 12.02
N LEU A 177 16.55 4.01 13.27
CA LEU A 177 15.37 3.48 13.99
C LEU A 177 14.23 4.50 14.16
N SER A 178 14.55 5.77 14.47
CA SER A 178 13.53 6.82 14.59
C SER A 178 12.82 7.07 13.26
N ARG A 179 13.60 7.22 12.17
CA ARG A 179 13.05 7.43 10.83
C ARG A 179 12.23 6.22 10.37
N THR A 180 12.71 5.00 10.68
CA THR A 180 11.96 3.77 10.42
C THR A 180 10.63 3.77 11.15
N GLN A 181 10.60 4.18 12.43
CA GLN A 181 9.35 4.29 13.19
C GLN A 181 8.39 5.31 12.59
N ASP A 182 8.89 6.45 12.11
CA ASP A 182 8.07 7.45 11.43
C ASP A 182 7.46 6.87 10.14
N ARG A 183 8.23 6.10 9.37
CA ARG A 183 7.72 5.40 8.18
C ARG A 183 6.73 4.28 8.52
N VAL A 184 6.91 3.54 9.61
CA VAL A 184 5.92 2.57 10.12
C VAL A 184 4.58 3.26 10.41
N ARG A 185 4.60 4.45 11.04
CA ARG A 185 3.38 5.24 11.28
C ARG A 185 2.76 5.72 9.98
N ALA A 186 3.57 6.22 9.04
CA ALA A 186 3.06 6.66 7.75
C ALA A 186 2.47 5.51 6.92
N LEU A 187 3.05 4.31 6.96
CA LEU A 187 2.52 3.11 6.30
C LEU A 187 1.19 2.66 6.92
N ARG A 188 0.98 2.89 8.23
CA ARG A 188 -0.32 2.66 8.86
C ARG A 188 -1.41 3.47 8.17
N ASN A 189 -1.18 4.78 8.04
CA ASN A 189 -2.16 5.68 7.45
C ASN A 189 -2.46 5.29 6.01
N ASP A 190 -1.44 4.96 5.20
CA ASP A 190 -1.68 4.51 3.82
C ASP A 190 -2.54 3.23 3.76
N VAL A 191 -2.28 2.25 4.63
CA VAL A 191 -3.08 1.01 4.69
C VAL A 191 -4.52 1.28 5.09
N ASP A 192 -4.73 2.18 6.05
CA ASP A 192 -6.05 2.54 6.56
C ASP A 192 -6.84 3.35 5.50
N ASP A 193 -6.16 4.24 4.76
CA ASP A 193 -6.75 5.06 3.69
C ASP A 193 -7.17 4.24 2.45
N LEU A 194 -6.60 3.05 2.25
CA LEU A 194 -6.93 2.16 1.13
C LEU A 194 -8.25 1.39 1.32
N GLU A 195 -8.67 1.11 2.56
CA GLU A 195 -9.83 0.25 2.84
C GLU A 195 -11.12 0.75 2.16
N PRO A 196 -11.50 2.05 2.23
CA PRO A 196 -12.72 2.52 1.58
C PRO A 196 -12.69 2.34 0.06
N ALA A 197 -11.51 2.41 -0.56
CA ALA A 197 -11.34 2.19 -1.99
C ALA A 197 -11.46 0.72 -2.38
N HIS A 198 -10.86 -0.21 -1.60
CA HIS A 198 -11.06 -1.64 -1.80
C HIS A 198 -12.51 -2.05 -1.62
N GLU A 199 -13.17 -1.56 -0.57
CA GLU A 199 -14.59 -1.83 -0.35
C GLU A 199 -15.48 -1.34 -1.50
N ARG A 200 -15.13 -0.23 -2.13
CA ARG A 200 -15.83 0.27 -3.32
C ARG A 200 -15.61 -0.66 -4.52
N LEU A 201 -14.37 -1.07 -4.80
CA LEU A 201 -14.07 -2.03 -5.88
C LEU A 201 -14.77 -3.38 -5.67
N ARG A 202 -14.74 -3.93 -4.45
CA ARG A 202 -15.47 -5.16 -4.09
C ARG A 202 -16.96 -5.04 -4.38
N ARG A 203 -17.58 -3.92 -4.00
CA ARG A 203 -19.01 -3.67 -4.29
C ARG A 203 -19.28 -3.61 -5.79
N GLN A 204 -18.42 -2.94 -6.55
CA GLN A 204 -18.56 -2.87 -8.01
C GLN A 204 -18.41 -4.24 -8.66
N LEU A 205 -17.43 -5.04 -8.25
CA LEU A 205 -17.23 -6.41 -8.75
C LEU A 205 -18.45 -7.29 -8.48
N ARG A 206 -19.08 -7.18 -7.30
CA ARG A 206 -20.32 -7.90 -6.98
C ARG A 206 -21.54 -7.47 -7.81
N ASN A 207 -21.53 -6.23 -8.31
CA ASN A 207 -22.59 -5.71 -9.17
C ASN A 207 -22.37 -6.11 -10.64
N LEU A 208 -21.19 -6.62 -10.99
CA LEU A 208 -20.92 -7.17 -12.31
C LEU A 208 -21.40 -8.62 -12.36
N ASP A 209 -22.18 -8.94 -13.39
CA ASP A 209 -22.62 -10.30 -13.68
C ASP A 209 -21.53 -11.01 -14.51
N SER A 210 -21.04 -12.15 -14.00
CA SER A 210 -19.95 -12.90 -14.64
C SER A 210 -20.30 -13.47 -16.01
N GLU A 211 -21.57 -13.82 -16.26
CA GLU A 211 -22.02 -14.32 -17.56
C GLU A 211 -22.13 -13.18 -18.57
N ARG A 212 -22.67 -12.03 -18.15
CA ARG A 212 -22.77 -10.84 -19.00
C ARG A 212 -21.40 -10.26 -19.36
N MET A 213 -20.43 -10.34 -18.45
CA MET A 213 -19.05 -9.90 -18.70
C MET A 213 -18.37 -10.69 -19.83
N GLN A 214 -18.85 -11.87 -20.21
CA GLN A 214 -18.32 -12.61 -21.38
C GLN A 214 -18.50 -11.83 -22.69
N ARG A 215 -19.38 -10.84 -22.72
CA ARG A 215 -19.65 -9.98 -23.89
C ARG A 215 -18.76 -8.74 -23.94
N VAL A 216 -18.00 -8.46 -22.88
CA VAL A 216 -17.08 -7.33 -22.80
C VAL A 216 -15.68 -7.81 -23.17
N ARG A 217 -15.17 -7.38 -24.33
CA ARG A 217 -13.84 -7.80 -24.83
C ARG A 217 -12.66 -7.21 -24.07
N ALA A 218 -12.84 -6.08 -23.40
CA ALA A 218 -11.75 -5.36 -22.75
C ALA A 218 -11.08 -6.13 -21.61
N VAL A 219 -11.89 -6.80 -20.78
CA VAL A 219 -11.43 -7.49 -19.58
C VAL A 219 -12.47 -8.50 -19.12
N SER A 220 -12.02 -9.69 -18.73
CA SER A 220 -12.86 -10.75 -18.18
C SER A 220 -13.16 -10.53 -16.70
N TYR A 221 -14.28 -11.09 -16.22
CA TYR A 221 -14.63 -11.08 -14.80
C TYR A 221 -13.50 -11.63 -13.91
N GLN A 222 -12.86 -12.72 -14.34
CA GLN A 222 -11.76 -13.35 -13.59
C GLN A 222 -10.53 -12.43 -13.48
N GLN A 223 -10.23 -11.63 -14.52
CA GLN A 223 -9.15 -10.64 -14.45
C GLN A 223 -9.47 -9.54 -13.44
N LEU A 224 -10.72 -9.06 -13.41
CA LEU A 224 -11.17 -8.08 -12.41
C LEU A 224 -11.08 -8.64 -10.99
N GLU A 225 -11.55 -9.87 -10.79
CA GLU A 225 -11.48 -10.58 -9.51
C GLU A 225 -10.03 -10.78 -9.04
N ARG A 226 -9.15 -11.24 -9.93
CA ARG A 226 -7.71 -11.35 -9.63
C ARG A 226 -7.11 -10.00 -9.24
N ARG A 227 -7.49 -8.92 -9.92
CA ARG A 227 -7.00 -7.57 -9.60
C ARG A 227 -7.46 -7.08 -8.23
N VAL A 228 -8.73 -7.31 -7.87
CA VAL A 228 -9.23 -7.03 -6.52
C VAL A 228 -8.46 -7.84 -5.49
N GLY A 229 -8.33 -9.16 -5.68
CA GLY A 229 -7.60 -10.05 -4.78
C GLY A 229 -6.13 -9.65 -4.61
N LEU A 230 -5.47 -9.23 -5.69
CA LEU A 230 -4.10 -8.71 -5.65
C LEU A 230 -3.99 -7.46 -4.78
N TYR A 231 -4.84 -6.46 -5.00
CA TYR A 231 -4.85 -5.23 -4.19
C TYR A 231 -5.12 -5.50 -2.71
N GLU A 232 -6.01 -6.44 -2.41
CA GLU A 232 -6.26 -6.86 -1.03
C GLU A 232 -5.04 -7.54 -0.42
N GLY A 233 -4.40 -8.44 -1.17
CA GLY A 233 -3.16 -9.10 -0.77
C GLY A 233 -2.01 -8.13 -0.54
N GLU A 234 -1.85 -7.12 -1.40
CA GLU A 234 -0.82 -6.06 -1.26
C GLU A 234 -1.04 -5.24 0.01
N ARG A 235 -2.29 -4.85 0.29
CA ARG A 235 -2.63 -4.13 1.50
C ARG A 235 -2.40 -4.97 2.76
N GLU A 236 -2.83 -6.23 2.75
CA GLU A 236 -2.61 -7.14 3.88
C GLU A 236 -1.12 -7.39 4.10
N ALA A 237 -0.35 -7.63 3.03
CA ALA A 237 1.10 -7.78 3.09
C ALA A 237 1.77 -6.54 3.69
N ALA A 238 1.34 -5.34 3.31
CA ALA A 238 1.84 -4.10 3.88
C ALA A 238 1.48 -3.93 5.35
N ALA A 239 0.27 -4.31 5.76
CA ALA A 239 -0.13 -4.31 7.17
C ALA A 239 0.73 -5.28 8.00
N ILE A 240 1.05 -6.46 7.44
CA ILE A 240 1.97 -7.43 8.03
C ILE A 240 3.39 -6.84 8.15
N VAL A 241 3.92 -6.28 7.05
CA VAL A 241 5.26 -5.65 7.04
C VAL A 241 5.32 -4.52 8.08
N ARG A 242 4.31 -3.67 8.14
CA ARG A 242 4.19 -2.58 9.13
C ARG A 242 4.31 -3.11 10.55
N GLU A 243 3.50 -4.09 10.92
CA GLU A 243 3.50 -4.66 12.28
C GLU A 243 4.83 -5.35 12.59
N ARG A 244 5.42 -6.04 11.62
CA ARG A 244 6.74 -6.66 11.75
C ARG A 244 7.82 -5.62 12.02
N PHE A 245 7.93 -4.58 11.20
CA PHE A 245 8.93 -3.53 11.39
C PHE A 245 8.71 -2.74 12.69
N ARG A 246 7.46 -2.53 13.12
CA ARG A 246 7.16 -1.95 14.43
C ARG A 246 7.81 -2.75 15.56
N ARG A 247 7.66 -4.08 15.53
CA ARG A 247 8.28 -4.99 16.51
C ARG A 247 9.79 -5.02 16.40
N MET A 248 10.33 -5.05 15.18
CA MET A 248 11.78 -5.01 14.95
C MET A 248 12.42 -3.74 15.52
N VAL A 249 11.79 -2.57 15.37
CA VAL A 249 12.28 -1.32 15.95
C VAL A 249 12.30 -1.39 17.48
N THR A 250 11.24 -1.92 18.10
CA THR A 250 11.19 -2.14 19.56
C THR A 250 12.28 -3.12 20.02
N ALA A 251 12.41 -4.24 19.32
CA ALA A 251 13.38 -5.29 19.61
C ALA A 251 14.82 -4.76 19.52
N GLN A 252 15.12 -4.00 18.47
CA GLN A 252 16.45 -3.41 18.25
C GLN A 252 16.80 -2.41 19.35
N ARG A 253 15.87 -1.55 19.78
CA ARG A 253 16.09 -0.65 20.93
C ARG A 253 16.38 -1.42 22.22
N ALA A 254 15.59 -2.45 22.51
CA ALA A 254 15.82 -3.30 23.68
C ALA A 254 17.19 -4.00 23.61
N PHE A 255 17.59 -4.44 22.41
CA PHE A 255 18.89 -5.06 22.17
C PHE A 255 20.06 -4.07 22.41
N GLU A 256 19.98 -2.86 21.86
CA GLU A 256 20.97 -1.78 22.06
C GLU A 256 21.08 -1.36 23.53
N GLU A 257 19.93 -1.20 24.22
CA GLU A 257 19.90 -0.94 25.66
C GLU A 257 20.54 -2.09 26.46
N GLY A 258 20.31 -3.34 26.06
CA GLY A 258 20.94 -4.52 26.63
C GLY A 258 22.46 -4.50 26.46
N GLN A 259 22.96 -4.17 25.27
CA GLN A 259 24.40 -4.06 24.99
C GLN A 259 25.06 -2.96 25.82
N ASN A 260 24.44 -1.78 25.88
CA ASN A 260 24.94 -0.66 26.69
C ASN A 260 24.98 -1.01 28.19
N THR A 261 23.92 -1.64 28.69
CA THR A 261 23.84 -2.09 30.09
C THR A 261 24.88 -3.17 30.40
N TYR A 262 25.07 -4.14 29.50
CA TYR A 262 26.07 -5.20 29.65
C TYR A 262 27.50 -4.64 29.66
N ALA A 263 27.80 -3.69 28.78
CA ALA A 263 29.11 -3.04 28.70
C ALA A 263 29.45 -2.21 29.95
N GLY A 264 28.44 -1.67 30.65
CA GLY A 264 28.62 -0.95 31.92
C GLY A 264 29.12 -1.83 33.08
N GLY A 265 29.06 -3.15 32.96
CA GLY A 265 29.78 -4.08 33.83
C GLY A 265 29.21 -4.31 35.24
N ASN A 266 28.11 -3.64 35.61
CA ASN A 266 27.53 -3.72 36.97
C ASN A 266 26.02 -4.00 37.01
N GLN A 267 25.36 -4.14 35.86
CA GLN A 267 23.90 -4.32 35.76
C GLN A 267 23.51 -5.54 34.89
N PHE A 268 24.19 -6.66 35.06
CA PHE A 268 23.99 -7.86 34.23
C PHE A 268 22.55 -8.40 34.26
N GLY A 269 21.86 -8.38 35.41
CA GLY A 269 20.45 -8.80 35.47
C GLY A 269 19.51 -7.91 34.64
N ARG A 270 19.79 -6.60 34.57
CA ARG A 270 19.04 -5.68 33.70
C ARG A 270 19.37 -5.94 32.22
N ALA A 271 20.63 -6.19 31.90
CA ALA A 271 21.03 -6.56 30.54
C ALA A 271 20.35 -7.88 30.10
N GLU A 272 20.31 -8.90 30.97
CA GLU A 272 19.59 -10.15 30.73
C GLU A 272 18.12 -9.89 30.36
N SER A 273 17.42 -9.11 31.18
CA SER A 273 16.01 -8.78 30.95
C SER A 273 15.81 -8.09 29.59
N ARG A 274 16.68 -7.13 29.22
CA ARG A 274 16.60 -6.40 27.95
C ARG A 274 16.82 -7.30 26.74
N PHE A 275 17.82 -8.18 26.80
CA PHE A 275 18.03 -9.19 25.75
C PHE A 275 16.87 -10.20 25.67
N GLY A 276 16.27 -10.54 26.81
CA GLY A 276 15.05 -11.37 26.86
C GLY A 276 13.86 -10.73 26.15
N SER A 277 13.63 -9.42 26.37
CA SER A 277 12.60 -8.66 25.65
C SER A 277 12.90 -8.59 24.15
N ALA A 278 14.14 -8.25 23.77
CA ALA A 278 14.56 -8.20 22.37
C ALA A 278 14.32 -9.53 21.65
N ARG A 279 14.70 -10.66 22.27
CA ARG A 279 14.44 -12.00 21.73
C ARG A 279 12.96 -12.23 21.48
N THR A 280 12.12 -11.95 22.48
CA THR A 280 10.66 -12.16 22.39
C THR A 280 10.06 -11.36 21.23
N ASP A 281 10.44 -10.10 21.08
CA ASP A 281 9.93 -9.24 20.02
C ASP A 281 10.42 -9.67 18.63
N PHE A 282 11.69 -10.07 18.49
CA PHE A 282 12.21 -10.62 17.24
C PHE A 282 11.52 -11.95 16.87
N THR A 283 11.35 -12.88 17.81
CA THR A 283 10.62 -14.14 17.55
C THR A 283 9.17 -13.87 17.14
N SER A 284 8.50 -12.93 17.81
CA SER A 284 7.13 -12.53 17.45
C SER A 284 7.06 -11.91 16.06
N ALA A 285 8.05 -11.08 15.69
CA ALA A 285 8.16 -10.49 14.37
C ALA A 285 8.38 -11.53 13.27
N ALA A 286 9.20 -12.56 13.52
CA ALA A 286 9.43 -13.67 12.58
C ALA A 286 8.17 -14.53 12.37
N GLY A 287 7.43 -14.82 13.44
CA GLY A 287 6.30 -15.76 13.43
C GLY A 287 5.01 -15.28 12.74
N TYR A 288 4.92 -14.02 12.31
CA TYR A 288 3.66 -13.39 11.86
C TYR A 288 3.05 -13.98 10.54
N GLN A 289 3.55 -15.10 9.97
CA GLN A 289 3.31 -15.42 8.56
C GLN A 289 3.11 -16.87 8.13
N SER A 290 2.92 -17.85 9.02
CA SER A 290 2.96 -19.26 8.58
C SER A 290 1.92 -19.63 7.51
N ASN A 291 0.83 -18.86 7.35
CA ASN A 291 -0.29 -19.17 6.44
C ASN A 291 -0.60 -18.08 5.39
N PHE A 292 0.14 -16.97 5.34
CA PHE A 292 -0.15 -15.86 4.42
C PHE A 292 0.65 -16.00 3.12
N GLU A 293 -0.03 -16.16 1.98
CA GLU A 293 0.62 -16.13 0.67
C GLU A 293 0.82 -14.68 0.21
N ALA A 294 2.01 -14.15 0.45
CA ALA A 294 2.32 -12.78 0.07
C ALA A 294 2.36 -12.58 -1.46
N PRO A 295 1.88 -11.43 -1.96
CA PRO A 295 2.08 -11.02 -3.35
C PRO A 295 3.57 -11.01 -3.72
N PRO A 296 3.92 -11.29 -4.99
CA PRO A 296 5.31 -11.38 -5.44
C PRO A 296 6.18 -10.20 -5.01
N SER A 297 5.69 -8.96 -5.11
CA SER A 297 6.40 -7.74 -4.68
C SER A 297 6.79 -7.73 -3.20
N PHE A 298 6.03 -8.36 -2.32
CA PHE A 298 6.29 -8.38 -0.87
C PHE A 298 7.14 -9.58 -0.42
N ARG A 299 7.23 -10.65 -1.21
CA ARG A 299 7.97 -11.86 -0.84
C ARG A 299 9.44 -11.57 -0.44
N PRO A 300 10.21 -10.74 -1.16
CA PRO A 300 11.61 -10.46 -0.80
C PRO A 300 11.76 -9.78 0.57
N VAL A 301 10.98 -8.72 0.84
CA VAL A 301 11.06 -7.98 2.11
C VAL A 301 10.63 -8.85 3.29
N LEU A 302 9.62 -9.69 3.10
CA LEU A 302 9.14 -10.63 4.12
C LEU A 302 10.17 -11.72 4.41
N ARG A 303 10.74 -12.35 3.38
CA ARG A 303 11.81 -13.35 3.54
C ARG A 303 13.02 -12.77 4.27
N ARG A 304 13.47 -11.59 3.85
CA ARG A 304 14.64 -10.91 4.45
C ARG A 304 14.39 -10.53 5.89
N SER A 305 13.22 -9.96 6.19
CA SER A 305 12.86 -9.58 7.56
C SER A 305 12.68 -10.77 8.50
N THR A 306 12.15 -11.90 8.01
CA THR A 306 12.11 -13.16 8.79
C THR A 306 13.53 -13.63 9.13
N CYS A 307 14.42 -13.73 8.14
CA CYS A 307 15.82 -14.13 8.35
C CYS A 307 16.53 -13.22 9.38
N TYR A 308 16.36 -11.91 9.23
CA TYR A 308 16.92 -10.94 10.17
C TYR A 308 16.39 -11.15 11.59
N CYS A 309 15.06 -11.30 11.76
CA CYS A 309 14.44 -11.49 13.06
C CYS A 309 14.91 -12.79 13.73
N GLU A 310 14.97 -13.90 13.01
CA GLU A 310 15.45 -15.18 13.55
C GLU A 310 16.91 -15.09 14.02
N THR A 311 17.76 -14.47 13.19
CA THR A 311 19.18 -14.28 13.49
C THR A 311 19.37 -13.38 14.71
N MET A 312 18.65 -12.26 14.77
CA MET A 312 18.72 -11.33 15.90
C MET A 312 18.10 -11.89 17.18
N ALA A 313 17.04 -12.72 17.08
CA ALA A 313 16.51 -13.45 18.23
C ALA A 313 17.56 -14.41 18.81
N GLN A 314 18.33 -15.08 17.96
CA GLN A 314 19.41 -15.96 18.39
C GLN A 314 20.58 -15.18 19.00
N ALA A 315 20.97 -14.05 18.39
CA ALA A 315 21.98 -13.17 18.96
C ALA A 315 21.55 -12.65 20.35
N ALA A 316 20.30 -12.22 20.49
CA ALA A 316 19.73 -11.77 21.75
C ALA A 316 19.74 -12.90 22.81
N LEU A 317 19.43 -14.14 22.42
CA LEU A 317 19.58 -15.29 23.32
C LEU A 317 21.01 -15.46 23.81
N GLN A 318 21.99 -15.43 22.90
CA GLN A 318 23.40 -15.60 23.28
C GLN A 318 23.88 -14.45 24.19
N PHE A 319 23.48 -13.21 23.93
CA PHE A 319 23.80 -12.08 24.80
C PHE A 319 23.11 -12.18 26.18
N ARG A 320 21.87 -12.66 26.22
CA ARG A 320 21.15 -12.93 27.47
C ARG A 320 21.94 -13.95 28.33
N GLU A 321 22.31 -15.07 27.74
CA GLU A 321 23.09 -16.12 28.42
C GLU A 321 24.47 -15.62 28.87
N ALA A 322 25.10 -14.73 28.08
CA ALA A 322 26.34 -14.07 28.48
C ALA A 322 26.16 -13.21 29.74
N ALA A 323 25.08 -12.42 29.80
CA ALA A 323 24.72 -11.61 30.97
C ALA A 323 24.52 -12.47 32.22
N THR A 324 23.75 -13.56 32.12
CA THR A 324 23.55 -14.50 33.23
C THR A 324 24.87 -15.14 33.67
N ALA A 325 25.73 -15.57 32.74
CA ALA A 325 27.03 -16.16 33.09
C ALA A 325 27.94 -15.17 33.83
N ARG A 326 28.01 -13.92 33.35
CA ARG A 326 28.80 -12.86 33.99
C ARG A 326 28.26 -12.49 35.37
N GLN A 327 26.94 -12.45 35.54
CA GLN A 327 26.28 -12.27 36.84
C GLN A 327 26.67 -13.35 37.85
N ASN A 328 26.89 -14.58 37.39
CA ASN A 328 27.29 -15.72 38.22
C ASN A 328 28.82 -15.85 38.39
N GLY A 329 29.61 -14.87 37.95
CA GLY A 329 31.07 -14.89 38.05
C GLY A 329 31.77 -15.84 37.05
N ASN A 330 31.08 -16.28 36.00
CA ASN A 330 31.65 -17.16 34.97
C ASN A 330 32.05 -16.36 33.72
N ASP A 331 33.20 -15.68 33.81
CA ASP A 331 33.71 -14.82 32.74
C ASP A 331 33.98 -15.56 31.43
N GLY A 332 34.58 -16.75 31.50
CA GLY A 332 34.94 -17.53 30.31
C GLY A 332 33.72 -18.04 29.53
N GLU A 333 32.61 -18.37 30.19
CA GLU A 333 31.35 -18.67 29.50
C GLU A 333 30.71 -17.42 28.93
N ALA A 334 30.71 -16.31 29.69
CA ALA A 334 30.16 -15.04 29.24
C ALA A 334 30.81 -14.55 27.93
N ASP A 335 32.15 -14.60 27.85
CA ASP A 335 32.88 -14.19 26.65
C ASP A 335 32.59 -15.11 25.45
N ARG A 336 32.55 -16.44 25.66
CA ARG A 336 32.19 -17.40 24.60
C ARG A 336 30.78 -17.17 24.04
N ARG A 337 29.80 -16.89 24.91
CA ARG A 337 28.41 -16.57 24.51
C ARG A 337 28.35 -15.26 23.75
N ARG A 338 29.02 -14.21 24.23
CA ARG A 338 29.13 -12.93 23.54
C ARG A 338 29.72 -13.07 22.14
N ASP A 339 30.77 -13.88 21.99
CA ASP A 339 31.43 -14.08 20.69
C ASP A 339 30.56 -14.90 19.71
N ARG A 340 29.72 -15.81 20.21
CA ARG A 340 28.66 -16.44 19.40
C ARG A 340 27.61 -15.43 18.96
N ALA A 341 27.18 -14.54 19.85
CA ALA A 341 26.20 -13.51 19.53
C ALA A 341 26.72 -12.54 18.44
N ARG A 342 27.99 -12.11 18.55
CA ARG A 342 28.64 -11.25 17.55
C ARG A 342 28.71 -11.91 16.18
N ARG A 343 29.14 -13.17 16.12
CA ARG A 343 29.14 -13.94 14.86
C ARG A 343 27.76 -14.01 14.22
N ALA A 344 26.71 -14.28 15.01
CA ALA A 344 25.35 -14.26 14.48
C ALA A 344 24.94 -12.89 13.91
N VAL A 345 25.37 -11.79 14.52
CA VAL A 345 25.14 -10.43 13.98
C VAL A 345 25.95 -10.20 12.69
N ASP A 346 27.20 -10.65 12.63
CA ASP A 346 28.04 -10.53 11.44
C ASP A 346 27.48 -11.34 10.24
N ASP A 347 26.84 -12.48 10.54
CA ASP A 347 26.18 -13.35 9.57
C ASP A 347 24.89 -12.74 8.98
N LEU A 348 24.38 -11.62 9.51
CA LEU A 348 23.22 -10.90 8.94
C LEU A 348 23.43 -10.47 7.49
N SER A 349 24.69 -10.34 7.05
CA SER A 349 25.02 -10.09 5.65
C SER A 349 24.48 -11.19 4.71
N GLU A 350 24.33 -12.43 5.18
CA GLU A 350 23.72 -13.52 4.41
C GLU A 350 22.22 -13.33 4.18
N CYS A 351 21.51 -12.71 5.14
CA CYS A 351 20.08 -12.41 4.97
C CYS A 351 19.83 -11.45 3.80
N ASN A 352 20.79 -10.59 3.47
CA ASN A 352 20.70 -9.66 2.33
C ASN A 352 20.96 -10.35 0.98
N LEU A 353 21.66 -11.48 0.95
CA LEU A 353 21.99 -12.20 -0.29
C LEU A 353 20.93 -13.22 -0.70
N ARG A 354 20.14 -13.70 0.26
CA ARG A 354 19.06 -14.67 0.01
C ARG A 354 17.71 -14.01 -0.32
N GLY A 355 17.61 -12.69 -0.18
CA GLY A 355 16.42 -11.89 -0.44
C GLY A 355 16.51 -11.21 -1.79
#